data_AF-A0A537WBG8-F1
#
_entry.id   AF-A0A537WBG8-F1
#
_cell.length_a   1.000
_cell.length_b   1.000
_cell.length_c   1.000
_cell.angle_alpha   90.00
_cell.angle_beta   90.00
_cell.angle_gamma   90.00
#
_symmetry.space_group_name_H-M   'P 1'
#
loop_
_entity.id
_entity.type
_entity.pdbx_description
1 polymer ?
#
loop_
_entity_poly.entity_id
_entity_poly.type
_entity_poly.pdbx_seq_one_letter_code
_entity_poly.pdbx_strand_id
1 'polypeptide(L)'
;EPRHHGLTTLPDCNDEDLEFQTEAFNRQLDGVEAEVWVHTCWGNPNQQRVYWEVPSYERALPHLLQLKCDVITFECASSDGRDLALFGKYRTDKKIGIGVVNHCNTVVEPAEHVANLIRRALEYIPPERLVVTTDCGFGREGLSRRIAYYKCVALVEGTNIVRRELGLPEAHIRAADPRLYFASAAGGEGKA
;
A
#
# COMPACT_ATOMS: atom_id res chain seq x y z
N GLU A 1 13.03 1.53 -6.44
CA GLU A 1 12.81 1.96 -5.04
C GLU A 1 13.89 2.98 -4.69
N PRO A 2 13.51 4.19 -4.28
CA PRO A 2 14.44 5.21 -3.82
C PRO A 2 14.92 4.84 -2.41
N ARG A 3 16.18 5.18 -2.08
CA ARG A 3 16.80 4.71 -0.82
C ARG A 3 16.54 5.62 0.38
N HIS A 4 15.80 6.73 0.23
CA HIS A 4 15.65 7.76 1.27
C HIS A 4 15.27 7.20 2.64
N HIS A 5 14.18 6.43 2.72
CA HIS A 5 13.70 5.86 3.99
C HIS A 5 14.73 4.89 4.60
N GLY A 6 15.38 4.05 3.79
CA GLY A 6 16.46 3.17 4.25
C GLY A 6 17.68 3.95 4.78
N LEU A 7 18.10 5.01 4.07
CA LEU A 7 19.23 5.85 4.49
C LEU A 7 18.96 6.55 5.82
N THR A 8 17.72 6.98 6.09
CA THR A 8 17.37 7.60 7.38
C THR A 8 17.54 6.69 8.59
N THR A 9 17.72 5.38 8.39
CA THR A 9 18.05 4.42 9.46
C THR A 9 19.55 4.35 9.77
N LEU A 10 20.40 4.93 8.92
CA LEU A 10 21.84 5.00 9.14
C LEU A 10 22.18 6.17 10.08
N PRO A 11 23.10 5.97 11.05
CA PRO A 11 23.42 6.99 12.06
C PRO A 11 24.16 8.21 11.49
N ASP A 12 24.85 8.05 10.37
CA ASP A 12 25.66 9.07 9.68
C ASP A 12 24.92 9.77 8.53
N CYS A 13 23.71 9.32 8.18
CA CYS A 13 22.92 9.94 7.13
C CYS A 13 22.46 11.34 7.55
N ASN A 14 22.83 12.34 6.76
CA ASN A 14 22.39 13.73 6.90
C ASN A 14 21.46 14.14 5.75
N ASP A 15 20.99 15.40 5.76
CA ASP A 15 20.06 15.89 4.74
C ASP A 15 20.71 16.04 3.36
N GLU A 16 22.02 16.32 3.28
CA GLU A 16 22.76 16.39 2.00
C GLU A 16 22.76 15.02 1.29
N ASP A 17 22.83 13.91 2.03
CA ASP A 17 22.72 12.57 1.46
C ASP A 17 21.34 12.33 0.82
N LEU A 18 20.28 12.80 1.48
CA LEU A 18 18.90 12.65 1.00
C LEU A 18 18.61 13.58 -0.19
N GLU A 19 19.16 14.79 -0.18
CA GLU A 19 19.12 15.73 -1.31
C GLU A 19 19.83 15.13 -2.52
N PHE A 20 21.03 14.59 -2.34
CA PHE A 20 21.77 13.90 -3.40
C PHE A 20 20.96 12.73 -3.98
N GLN A 21 20.34 11.89 -3.14
CA GLN A 21 19.47 10.81 -3.63
C GLN A 21 18.25 11.33 -4.41
N THR A 22 17.68 12.46 -3.99
CA THR A 22 16.54 13.10 -4.66
C THR A 22 16.95 13.58 -6.05
N GLU A 23 18.08 14.28 -6.16
CA GLU A 23 18.61 14.73 -7.45
C GLU A 23 18.95 13.54 -8.36
N ALA A 24 19.67 12.55 -7.83
CA ALA A 24 20.06 11.36 -8.58
C ALA A 24 18.85 10.57 -9.10
N PHE A 25 17.80 10.44 -8.30
CA PHE A 25 16.55 9.79 -8.72
C PHE A 25 15.84 10.61 -9.79
N ASN A 26 15.68 11.91 -9.57
CA ASN A 26 15.00 12.82 -10.51
C ASN A 26 15.70 12.90 -11.86
N ARG A 27 17.02 12.76 -11.90
CA ARG A 27 17.81 12.71 -13.14
C ARG A 27 17.54 11.46 -13.96
N GLN A 28 17.18 10.33 -13.34
CA GLN A 28 16.85 9.09 -14.06
C GLN A 28 15.52 9.19 -14.82
N LEU A 29 14.67 10.14 -14.42
CA LEU A 29 13.35 10.35 -15.00
C LEU A 29 13.32 11.48 -16.04
N ASP A 30 14.48 12.08 -16.36
CA ASP A 30 14.55 13.16 -17.34
C ASP A 30 14.13 12.65 -18.73
N GLY A 31 13.16 13.33 -19.34
CA GLY A 31 12.58 12.94 -20.63
C GLY A 31 11.61 11.75 -20.60
N VAL A 32 11.21 11.25 -19.41
CA VAL A 32 10.22 10.18 -19.31
C VAL A 32 8.80 10.75 -19.35
N GLU A 33 8.04 10.42 -20.39
CA GLU A 33 6.63 10.82 -20.57
C GLU A 33 5.69 9.65 -20.25
N ALA A 34 5.59 9.30 -18.96
CA ALA A 34 4.69 8.27 -18.45
C ALA A 34 4.30 8.57 -17.00
N GLU A 35 3.23 7.94 -16.49
CA GLU A 35 2.94 7.99 -15.06
C GLU A 35 4.01 7.19 -14.30
N VAL A 36 4.75 7.86 -13.42
CA VAL A 36 5.84 7.28 -12.65
C VAL A 36 5.37 6.92 -11.25
N TRP A 37 5.49 5.64 -10.92
CA TRP A 37 5.20 5.08 -9.61
C TRP A 37 6.49 4.80 -8.84
N VAL A 38 6.55 5.32 -7.63
CA VAL A 38 7.67 5.16 -6.72
C VAL A 38 7.24 4.31 -5.55
N HIS A 39 7.80 3.10 -5.47
CA HIS A 39 7.56 2.20 -4.36
C HIS A 39 8.58 2.39 -3.24
N THR A 40 8.11 2.46 -1.99
CA THR A 40 8.92 2.39 -0.77
C THR A 40 8.33 1.38 0.22
N CYS A 41 9.19 0.55 0.80
CA CYS A 41 8.86 -0.40 1.85
C CYS A 41 10.06 -0.62 2.79
N TRP A 42 9.89 -1.35 3.88
CA TRP A 42 10.99 -1.68 4.79
C TRP A 42 11.67 -3.02 4.44
N GLY A 43 11.28 -3.64 3.33
CA GLY A 43 11.86 -4.88 2.81
C GLY A 43 11.40 -6.15 3.53
N ASN A 44 11.49 -7.28 2.81
CA ASN A 44 11.02 -8.58 3.27
C ASN A 44 11.87 -9.78 2.81
N PRO A 45 13.16 -9.86 3.13
CA PRO A 45 13.98 -11.01 2.76
C PRO A 45 13.36 -12.31 3.30
N ASN A 46 13.02 -13.26 2.42
CA ASN A 46 12.39 -14.54 2.77
C ASN A 46 11.13 -14.39 3.65
N GLN A 47 10.25 -13.43 3.32
CA GLN A 47 9.06 -13.07 4.10
C GLN A 47 9.32 -12.41 5.47
N GLN A 48 10.58 -12.32 5.92
CA GLN A 48 10.89 -11.78 7.24
C GLN A 48 10.94 -10.27 7.20
N ARG A 49 10.43 -9.63 8.25
CA ARG A 49 10.63 -8.19 8.44
C ARG A 49 12.13 -7.92 8.60
N VAL A 50 12.66 -6.92 7.89
CA VAL A 50 14.05 -6.48 8.07
C VAL A 50 14.26 -5.88 9.46
N TYR A 51 13.24 -5.17 9.97
CA TYR A 51 13.29 -4.47 11.25
C TYR A 51 12.31 -5.10 12.24
N TRP A 52 12.73 -5.23 13.50
CA TRP A 52 11.88 -5.68 14.58
C TRP A 52 10.77 -4.66 14.87
N GLU A 53 11.18 -3.39 15.03
CA GLU A 53 10.29 -2.24 15.07
C GLU A 53 10.35 -1.53 13.72
N VAL A 54 9.20 -1.36 13.08
CA VAL A 54 9.10 -0.72 11.77
C VAL A 54 9.58 0.74 11.92
N PRO A 55 10.61 1.19 11.17
CA PRO A 55 11.06 2.57 11.24
C PRO A 55 10.02 3.55 10.71
N SER A 56 10.15 4.84 11.02
CA SER A 56 9.21 5.86 10.54
C SER A 56 9.68 6.53 9.26
N TYR A 57 8.74 6.88 8.39
CA TYR A 57 8.98 7.71 7.21
C TYR A 57 9.20 9.19 7.52
N GLU A 58 9.06 9.65 8.77
CA GLU A 58 9.05 11.08 9.13
C GLU A 58 10.22 11.88 8.56
N ARG A 59 11.47 11.37 8.68
CA ARG A 59 12.65 12.02 8.09
C ARG A 59 12.68 11.97 6.57
N ALA A 60 12.24 10.87 5.97
CA ALA A 60 12.35 10.66 4.52
C ALA A 60 11.23 11.33 3.74
N LEU A 61 10.04 11.50 4.34
CA LEU A 61 8.83 11.99 3.70
C LEU A 61 9.03 13.33 2.95
N PRO A 62 9.61 14.39 3.53
CA PRO A 62 9.79 15.66 2.81
C PRO A 62 10.64 15.51 1.55
N HIS A 63 11.67 14.66 1.56
CA HIS A 63 12.50 14.41 0.38
C HIS A 63 11.81 13.48 -0.65
N LEU A 64 11.08 12.47 -0.18
CA LEU A 64 10.27 11.60 -1.06
C LEU A 64 9.23 12.43 -1.85
N LEU A 65 8.62 13.43 -1.21
CA LEU A 65 7.67 14.33 -1.88
C LEU A 65 8.31 15.24 -2.93
N GLN A 66 9.63 15.41 -2.94
CA GLN A 66 10.38 16.17 -3.96
C GLN A 66 10.72 15.33 -5.21
N LEU A 67 10.42 14.02 -5.20
CA LEU A 67 10.67 13.18 -6.36
C LEU A 67 9.76 13.56 -7.54
N LYS A 68 10.30 13.58 -8.76
CA LYS A 68 9.60 13.84 -10.02
C LYS A 68 8.76 12.62 -10.44
N CYS A 69 7.79 12.27 -9.62
CA CYS A 69 6.88 11.15 -9.82
C CYS A 69 5.43 11.54 -9.53
N ASP A 70 4.50 10.71 -9.98
CA ASP A 70 3.06 10.92 -9.86
C ASP A 70 2.47 10.22 -8.63
N VAL A 71 3.01 9.04 -8.30
CA VAL A 71 2.52 8.19 -7.21
C VAL A 71 3.66 7.73 -6.32
N ILE A 72 3.50 7.84 -5.00
CA ILE A 72 4.44 7.28 -4.02
C ILE A 72 3.68 6.30 -3.13
N THR A 73 4.15 5.06 -3.02
CA THR A 73 3.52 4.04 -2.16
C THR A 73 4.33 3.85 -0.87
N PHE A 74 3.64 3.72 0.26
CA PHE A 74 4.22 3.56 1.59
C PHE A 74 3.72 2.29 2.27
N GLU A 75 4.65 1.57 2.90
CA GLU A 75 4.32 0.48 3.81
C GLU A 75 3.63 1.03 5.08
N CYS A 76 2.38 0.62 5.31
CA CYS A 76 1.53 1.15 6.40
C CYS A 76 0.87 0.03 7.21
N ALA A 77 0.46 -1.09 6.62
CA ALA A 77 -0.26 -2.13 7.34
C ALA A 77 0.63 -2.85 8.38
N SER A 78 1.92 -3.02 8.09
CA SER A 78 2.88 -3.62 9.02
C SER A 78 3.11 -2.83 10.31
N SER A 79 2.83 -1.52 10.29
CA SER A 79 2.92 -0.59 11.42
C SER A 79 1.54 -0.11 11.91
N ASP A 80 0.46 -0.76 11.46
CA ASP A 80 -0.93 -0.36 11.76
C ASP A 80 -1.18 1.14 11.49
N GLY A 81 -0.66 1.66 10.37
CA GLY A 81 -0.88 3.03 9.92
C GLY A 81 -0.27 4.10 10.83
N ARG A 82 0.76 3.79 11.63
CA ARG A 82 1.40 4.73 12.57
C ARG A 82 1.76 6.08 11.93
N ASP A 83 2.23 6.04 10.69
CA ASP A 83 2.75 7.21 9.98
C ASP A 83 1.67 7.96 9.16
N LEU A 84 0.40 7.53 9.18
CA LEU A 84 -0.67 8.17 8.38
C LEU A 84 -0.83 9.68 8.68
N ALA A 85 -0.69 10.07 9.94
CA ALA A 85 -0.81 11.47 10.34
C ALA A 85 0.28 12.37 9.74
N LEU A 86 1.41 11.80 9.30
CA LEU A 86 2.49 12.56 8.66
C LEU A 86 2.03 13.18 7.32
N PHE A 87 1.11 12.52 6.60
CA PHE A 87 0.59 13.04 5.34
C PHE A 87 -0.22 14.33 5.51
N GLY A 88 -0.80 14.56 6.70
CA GLY A 88 -1.48 15.81 7.02
C GLY A 88 -0.53 17.00 7.25
N LYS A 89 0.77 16.74 7.46
CA LYS A 89 1.78 17.79 7.70
C LYS A 89 2.27 18.46 6.41
N TYR A 90 2.14 17.80 5.26
CA TYR A 90 2.72 18.24 3.99
C TYR A 90 1.65 18.39 2.92
N ARG A 91 1.70 19.48 2.15
CA ARG A 91 0.89 19.64 0.94
C ARG A 91 1.60 19.01 -0.24
N THR A 92 0.88 18.21 -1.01
CA THR A 92 1.37 17.60 -2.24
C THR A 92 0.22 17.41 -3.23
N ASP A 93 0.53 17.49 -4.52
CA ASP A 93 -0.34 17.15 -5.64
C ASP A 93 -0.25 15.68 -6.05
N LYS A 94 0.76 14.96 -5.54
CA LYS A 94 1.00 13.55 -5.82
C LYS A 94 -0.12 12.65 -5.27
N LYS A 95 -0.30 11.52 -5.92
CA LYS A 95 -1.11 10.42 -5.40
C LYS A 95 -0.30 9.67 -4.35
N ILE A 96 -0.94 9.29 -3.26
CA ILE A 96 -0.31 8.57 -2.14
C ILE A 96 -0.89 7.17 -2.08
N GLY A 97 -0.04 6.18 -2.32
CA GLY A 97 -0.34 4.77 -2.13
C GLY A 97 -0.14 4.38 -0.67
N ILE A 98 -1.17 3.89 -0.02
CA ILE A 98 -1.05 3.28 1.31
C ILE A 98 -1.08 1.76 1.18
N GLY A 99 -0.14 1.09 1.84
CA GLY A 99 -0.18 -0.35 2.02
C GLY A 99 -1.23 -0.72 3.07
N VAL A 100 -2.26 -1.47 2.69
CA VAL A 100 -3.36 -1.91 3.58
C VAL A 100 -3.37 -3.42 3.85
N VAL A 101 -2.36 -4.11 3.32
CA VAL A 101 -2.15 -5.54 3.45
C VAL A 101 -0.69 -5.75 3.82
N ASN A 102 -0.46 -6.50 4.90
CA ASN A 102 0.86 -6.83 5.38
C ASN A 102 1.41 -8.03 4.59
N HIS A 103 2.52 -7.81 3.91
CA HIS A 103 3.17 -8.80 3.04
C HIS A 103 4.15 -9.73 3.79
N CYS A 104 4.50 -9.40 5.04
CA CYS A 104 5.47 -10.15 5.86
C CYS A 104 4.83 -11.25 6.71
N ASN A 105 3.52 -11.49 6.59
CA ASN A 105 2.84 -12.54 7.35
C ASN A 105 1.90 -13.35 6.45
N THR A 106 1.47 -14.52 6.95
CA THR A 106 0.57 -15.45 6.26
C THR A 106 -0.91 -15.24 6.57
N VAL A 107 -1.23 -14.29 7.45
CA VAL A 107 -2.61 -14.00 7.86
C VAL A 107 -3.29 -13.20 6.76
N VAL A 108 -4.40 -13.70 6.20
CA VAL A 108 -5.24 -12.90 5.30
C VAL A 108 -6.01 -11.89 6.15
N GLU A 109 -5.85 -10.61 5.85
CA GLU A 109 -6.54 -9.52 6.54
C GLU A 109 -8.06 -9.61 6.32
N PRO A 110 -8.88 -9.41 7.36
CA PRO A 110 -10.31 -9.20 7.17
C PRO A 110 -10.59 -7.92 6.36
N ALA A 111 -11.62 -7.94 5.50
CA ALA A 111 -12.02 -6.78 4.71
C ALA A 111 -12.28 -5.52 5.57
N GLU A 112 -12.87 -5.67 6.76
CA GLU A 112 -13.08 -4.56 7.69
C GLU A 112 -11.78 -3.99 8.27
N HIS A 113 -10.75 -4.83 8.48
CA HIS A 113 -9.45 -4.34 8.91
C HIS A 113 -8.81 -3.46 7.83
N VAL A 114 -8.89 -3.90 6.58
CA VAL A 114 -8.49 -3.11 5.41
C VAL A 114 -9.27 -1.80 5.34
N ALA A 115 -10.60 -1.86 5.44
CA ALA A 115 -11.48 -0.68 5.39
C ALA A 115 -11.16 0.33 6.49
N ASN A 116 -10.94 -0.13 7.73
CA ASN A 116 -10.56 0.72 8.85
C ASN A 116 -9.27 1.49 8.60
N LEU A 117 -8.26 0.85 8.02
CA LEU A 117 -7.00 1.51 7.71
C LEU A 117 -7.17 2.55 6.58
N ILE A 118 -7.99 2.25 5.57
CA ILE A 118 -8.36 3.21 4.52
C ILE A 118 -9.10 4.41 5.11
N ARG A 119 -10.07 4.20 6.02
CA ARG A 119 -10.80 5.29 6.69
C ARG A 119 -9.85 6.22 7.45
N ARG A 120 -8.91 5.65 8.21
CA ARG A 120 -7.88 6.43 8.91
C ARG A 120 -7.00 7.24 7.96
N ALA A 121 -6.67 6.68 6.80
CA ALA A 121 -5.88 7.42 5.81
C ALA A 121 -6.66 8.58 5.18
N LEU A 122 -7.98 8.42 4.98
CA LEU A 122 -8.86 9.46 4.46
C LEU A 122 -8.98 10.68 5.39
N GLU A 123 -8.60 10.57 6.67
CA GLU A 123 -8.48 11.73 7.58
C GLU A 123 -7.36 12.70 7.16
N TYR A 124 -6.34 12.22 6.44
CA TYR A 124 -5.13 12.97 6.09
C TYR A 124 -4.92 13.13 4.58
N ILE A 125 -5.43 12.20 3.78
CA ILE A 125 -5.25 12.15 2.33
C ILE A 125 -6.64 12.21 1.68
N PRO A 126 -6.90 13.18 0.79
CA PRO A 126 -8.21 13.28 0.16
C PRO A 126 -8.44 12.11 -0.80
N PRO A 127 -9.70 11.67 -0.97
CA PRO A 127 -10.03 10.43 -1.67
C PRO A 127 -9.55 10.38 -3.12
N GLU A 128 -9.50 11.53 -3.81
CA GLU A 128 -9.04 11.63 -5.20
C GLU A 128 -7.52 11.43 -5.36
N ARG A 129 -6.75 11.52 -4.27
CA ARG A 129 -5.30 11.27 -4.26
C ARG A 129 -4.91 9.98 -3.54
N LEU A 130 -5.85 9.31 -2.87
CA LEU A 130 -5.57 8.09 -2.13
C LEU A 130 -5.59 6.87 -3.07
N VAL A 131 -4.47 6.15 -3.13
CA VAL A 131 -4.35 4.87 -3.83
C VAL A 131 -4.24 3.76 -2.78
N VAL A 132 -5.01 2.69 -2.96
CA VAL A 132 -4.99 1.53 -2.06
C VAL A 132 -4.08 0.46 -2.64
N THR A 133 -3.08 0.03 -1.88
CA THR A 133 -2.03 -0.92 -2.31
C THR A 133 -1.73 -1.95 -1.23
N THR A 134 -0.87 -2.92 -1.53
CA THR A 134 -0.24 -3.78 -0.51
C THR A 134 1.03 -3.09 -0.01
N ASP A 135 1.51 -3.44 1.20
CA ASP A 135 2.73 -2.84 1.76
C ASP A 135 3.96 -3.03 0.85
N CYS A 136 4.06 -4.19 0.18
CA CYS A 136 5.07 -4.51 -0.83
C CYS A 136 4.55 -5.68 -1.69
N GLY A 137 5.38 -6.20 -2.58
CA GLY A 137 5.09 -7.38 -3.38
C GLY A 137 5.12 -8.69 -2.60
N PHE A 138 4.39 -9.69 -3.09
CA PHE A 138 4.31 -11.03 -2.49
C PHE A 138 5.41 -12.02 -2.96
N GLY A 139 6.44 -11.52 -3.66
CA GLY A 139 7.49 -12.34 -4.28
C GLY A 139 8.57 -12.84 -3.31
N ARG A 140 9.70 -13.33 -3.88
CA ARG A 140 10.93 -13.77 -3.18
C ARG A 140 10.71 -14.83 -2.09
N GLU A 141 10.09 -15.95 -2.46
CA GLU A 141 9.77 -17.06 -1.55
C GLU A 141 8.90 -16.64 -0.34
N GLY A 142 8.31 -15.44 -0.39
CA GLY A 142 7.62 -14.84 0.74
C GLY A 142 6.26 -15.47 1.02
N LEU A 143 5.36 -15.47 0.03
CA LEU A 143 3.98 -15.91 0.25
C LEU A 143 3.57 -16.97 -0.77
N SER A 144 2.83 -17.98 -0.29
CA SER A 144 2.18 -18.92 -1.21
C SER A 144 1.21 -18.14 -2.11
N ARG A 145 1.14 -18.52 -3.39
CA ARG A 145 0.24 -17.91 -4.37
C ARG A 145 -1.22 -17.88 -3.89
N ARG A 146 -1.64 -18.89 -3.12
CA ARG A 146 -2.98 -18.98 -2.54
C ARG A 146 -3.22 -17.88 -1.51
N ILE A 147 -2.30 -17.67 -0.57
CA ILE A 147 -2.45 -16.62 0.46
C ILE A 147 -2.41 -15.25 -0.20
N ALA A 148 -1.46 -15.01 -1.11
CA ALA A 148 -1.37 -13.77 -1.86
C ALA A 148 -2.68 -13.45 -2.61
N TYR A 149 -3.29 -14.46 -3.23
CA TYR A 149 -4.58 -14.31 -3.89
C TYR A 149 -5.69 -13.85 -2.94
N TYR A 150 -5.84 -14.51 -1.78
CA TYR A 150 -6.87 -14.12 -0.81
C TYR A 150 -6.60 -12.76 -0.18
N LYS A 151 -5.34 -12.38 0.03
CA LYS A 151 -4.96 -11.01 0.43
C LYS A 151 -5.38 -9.97 -0.61
N CYS A 152 -5.21 -10.25 -1.90
CA CYS A 152 -5.72 -9.36 -2.97
C CYS A 152 -7.25 -9.26 -2.96
N VAL A 153 -7.96 -10.38 -2.71
CA VAL A 153 -9.42 -10.36 -2.60
C VAL A 153 -9.85 -9.47 -1.43
N ALA A 154 -9.28 -9.68 -0.24
CA ALA A 154 -9.57 -8.89 0.95
C ALA A 154 -9.28 -7.40 0.76
N LEU A 155 -8.19 -7.05 0.04
CA LEU A 155 -7.88 -5.66 -0.31
C LEU A 155 -9.03 -5.00 -1.09
N VAL A 156 -9.56 -5.69 -2.11
CA VAL A 156 -10.65 -5.15 -2.93
C VAL A 156 -11.97 -5.15 -2.15
N GLU A 157 -12.26 -6.17 -1.34
CA GLU A 157 -13.45 -6.18 -0.47
C GLU A 157 -13.44 -5.01 0.52
N GLY A 158 -12.33 -4.79 1.22
CA GLY A 158 -12.17 -3.66 2.13
C GLY A 158 -12.25 -2.30 1.43
N THR A 159 -11.67 -2.20 0.23
CA THR A 159 -11.79 -0.99 -0.59
C THR A 159 -13.24 -0.73 -1.00
N ASN A 160 -14.00 -1.77 -1.36
CA ASN A 160 -15.40 -1.63 -1.77
C ASN A 160 -16.31 -1.18 -0.63
N ILE A 161 -16.05 -1.61 0.61
CA ILE A 161 -16.76 -1.11 1.80
C ILE A 161 -16.65 0.42 1.87
N VAL A 162 -15.43 0.96 1.81
CA VAL A 162 -15.20 2.41 1.88
C VAL A 162 -15.74 3.13 0.64
N ARG A 163 -15.60 2.56 -0.55
CA ARG A 163 -16.19 3.14 -1.76
C ARG A 163 -17.70 3.28 -1.65
N ARG A 164 -18.40 2.28 -1.12
CA ARG A 164 -19.83 2.33 -0.88
C ARG A 164 -20.21 3.44 0.10
N GLU A 165 -19.46 3.60 1.18
CA GLU A 165 -19.65 4.69 2.16
C GLU A 165 -19.49 6.07 1.51
N LEU A 166 -18.57 6.20 0.57
CA LEU A 166 -18.31 7.43 -0.19
C LEU A 166 -19.25 7.61 -1.41
N GLY A 167 -20.15 6.67 -1.70
CA GLY A 167 -21.00 6.69 -2.90
C GLY A 167 -20.23 6.51 -4.21
N LEU A 168 -19.03 5.91 -4.17
CA LEU A 168 -18.17 5.65 -5.33
C LEU A 168 -18.44 4.26 -5.94
N PRO A 169 -18.14 4.07 -7.25
CA PRO A 169 -18.29 2.77 -7.90
C PRO A 169 -17.43 1.67 -7.28
N GLU A 170 -18.06 0.57 -6.89
CA GLU A 170 -17.38 -0.64 -6.41
C GLU A 170 -16.64 -1.37 -7.55
N ALA A 171 -15.52 -2.00 -7.22
CA ALA A 171 -14.79 -2.87 -8.13
C ALA A 171 -15.39 -4.28 -8.14
N HIS A 172 -15.48 -4.89 -9.33
CA HIS A 172 -15.94 -6.27 -9.48
C HIS A 172 -14.88 -7.26 -8.98
N ILE A 173 -15.27 -8.14 -8.06
CA ILE A 173 -14.41 -9.19 -7.50
C ILE A 173 -14.82 -10.53 -8.11
N ARG A 174 -14.08 -10.97 -9.14
CA ARG A 174 -14.35 -12.26 -9.81
C ARG A 174 -14.35 -13.44 -8.86
N ALA A 175 -13.48 -13.42 -7.85
CA ALA A 175 -13.37 -14.47 -6.84
C ALA A 175 -14.65 -14.68 -6.02
N ALA A 176 -15.46 -13.64 -5.88
CA ALA A 176 -16.68 -13.60 -5.08
C ALA A 176 -17.95 -13.53 -5.96
N ASP A 177 -17.83 -13.72 -7.29
CA ASP A 177 -18.96 -13.62 -8.21
C ASP A 177 -19.77 -14.92 -8.25
N PRO A 178 -21.04 -14.94 -7.80
CA PRO A 178 -21.86 -16.15 -7.79
C PRO A 178 -22.10 -16.77 -9.15
N ARG A 179 -21.99 -15.99 -10.22
CA ARG A 179 -22.17 -16.49 -11.61
C ARG A 179 -21.00 -17.35 -12.07
N LEU A 180 -19.86 -17.29 -11.37
CA LEU A 180 -18.66 -18.06 -11.65
C LEU A 180 -18.52 -19.28 -10.73
N TYR A 181 -19.51 -19.54 -9.86
CA TYR A 181 -19.50 -20.72 -9.01
C TYR A 181 -19.71 -21.97 -9.87
N PHE A 182 -18.84 -22.96 -9.72
CA PHE A 182 -18.97 -24.25 -10.40
C PHE A 182 -20.06 -25.15 -9.77
N ALA A 183 -20.68 -24.69 -8.68
CA ALA A 183 -21.81 -25.33 -8.03
C ALA A 183 -22.98 -24.34 -7.94
N SER A 184 -24.19 -24.81 -8.21
CA SER A 184 -25.39 -23.98 -8.02
C SER A 184 -25.74 -23.91 -6.53
N ALA A 185 -26.20 -22.76 -6.05
CA ALA A 185 -26.79 -22.62 -4.71
C ALA A 185 -28.11 -23.40 -4.54
N ALA A 186 -28.62 -24.09 -5.58
CA ALA A 186 -29.81 -24.91 -5.53
C ALA A 186 -29.50 -26.28 -4.91
N GLY A 187 -29.44 -26.32 -3.58
CA GLY A 187 -29.36 -27.54 -2.80
C GLY A 187 -30.05 -27.33 -1.46
N GLY A 188 -31.39 -27.28 -1.44
CA GLY A 188 -32.11 -27.13 -0.18
C GLY A 188 -33.59 -26.76 -0.20
N GLU A 189 -34.37 -27.08 -1.25
CA GLU A 189 -35.84 -27.10 -1.13
C GLU A 189 -36.41 -28.34 -1.82
N GLY A 190 -36.13 -29.51 -1.25
CA GLY A 190 -36.98 -30.68 -1.42
C GLY A 190 -38.14 -30.57 -0.45
N LYS A 191 -39.28 -30.06 -0.93
CA LYS A 191 -40.57 -30.03 -0.21
C LYS A 191 -41.08 -31.45 0.04
N ALA A 192 -41.60 -31.64 1.27
CA ALA A 192 -42.60 -32.60 1.77
C ALA A 192 -42.78 -33.96 1.06
#